data_AF-A0A2C9JMK9-F1
#
_entry.id   AF-A0A2C9JMK9-F1
#
_cell.length_a   1.000
_cell.length_b   1.000
_cell.length_c   1.000
_cell.angle_alpha   90.00
_cell.angle_beta   90.00
_cell.angle_gamma   90.00
#
_symmetry.space_group_name_H-M   'P 1'
#
loop_
_entity.id
_entity.type
_entity.pdbx_description
1 polymer ?
#
loop_
_entity_poly.entity_id
_entity_poly.type
_entity_poly.pdbx_seq_one_letter_code
_entity_poly.pdbx_strand_id
1 'polypeptide(L)'
;MTTMDSPHKDMDYYSGPDKSDRGYAADHSEHSEPDESKHKNDINRGLAANFFINGDVFFTSKRVVYNPKHFKDMSHYLDYLTDRIAPRFGAVRKIHTPKYGHRISELKELKENASYVVAGNERFKTYPYVDVIVCLGIICM
;
A
#
# COMPACT_ATOMS: atom_id res chain seq x y z
N MET A 1 28.41 45.71 -64.03
CA MET A 1 29.88 45.67 -63.81
C MET A 1 30.07 45.10 -62.40
N THR A 2 30.07 43.77 -62.23
CA THR A 2 31.26 42.87 -62.30
C THR A 2 32.25 43.27 -61.20
N THR A 3 32.59 42.46 -60.20
CA THR A 3 32.94 41.03 -60.12
C THR A 3 32.85 40.62 -58.63
N MET A 4 32.41 39.40 -58.26
CA MET A 4 33.28 38.25 -57.93
C MET A 4 34.61 38.71 -57.27
N ASP A 5 34.97 38.32 -56.04
CA ASP A 5 35.47 36.98 -55.74
C ASP A 5 35.71 36.84 -54.21
N SER A 6 35.09 35.87 -53.54
CA SER A 6 35.86 34.94 -52.68
C SER A 6 36.42 33.88 -53.63
N PRO A 7 37.49 33.10 -53.37
CA PRO A 7 37.86 32.48 -52.07
C PRO A 7 39.40 32.25 -51.92
N HIS A 8 39.92 31.72 -50.82
CA HIS A 8 40.44 30.35 -50.71
C HIS A 8 41.07 30.18 -49.32
N LYS A 9 40.61 29.20 -48.54
CA LYS A 9 41.24 27.87 -48.34
C LYS A 9 42.55 27.98 -47.54
N ASP A 10 42.68 27.28 -46.43
CA ASP A 10 43.24 25.93 -46.35
C ASP A 10 43.52 25.71 -44.84
N MET A 11 43.49 24.57 -44.16
CA MET A 11 43.22 23.15 -44.35
C MET A 11 42.96 22.66 -42.91
N ASP A 12 42.21 21.60 -42.60
CA ASP A 12 42.60 20.19 -42.72
C ASP A 12 41.31 19.39 -42.48
N TYR A 13 40.77 18.68 -43.47
CA TYR A 13 41.08 17.27 -43.76
C TYR A 13 40.85 16.32 -42.58
N TYR A 14 39.65 15.74 -42.48
CA TYR A 14 39.59 14.27 -42.46
C TYR A 14 38.30 13.72 -43.06
N SER A 15 38.53 12.65 -43.82
CA SER A 15 37.70 11.99 -44.82
C SER A 15 36.47 11.29 -44.25
N GLY A 16 35.47 11.12 -45.14
CA GLY A 16 34.14 10.55 -44.87
C GLY A 16 34.07 9.04 -44.56
N PRO A 17 32.92 8.40 -44.84
CA PRO A 17 32.26 7.49 -43.91
C PRO A 17 32.75 6.04 -44.00
N ASP A 18 32.82 5.36 -42.85
CA ASP A 18 32.82 3.91 -42.79
C ASP A 18 31.54 3.42 -42.08
N LYS A 19 30.85 2.49 -42.74
CA LYS A 19 29.58 1.92 -42.32
C LYS A 19 29.87 0.67 -41.50
N SER A 20 29.54 0.67 -40.21
CA SER A 20 29.23 -0.58 -39.51
C SER A 20 28.50 -0.32 -38.20
N ASP A 21 27.19 -0.57 -38.24
CA ASP A 21 26.44 -1.27 -37.21
C ASP A 21 26.78 -0.96 -35.75
N ARG A 22 26.13 0.08 -35.24
CA ARG A 22 25.48 -0.02 -33.92
C ARG A 22 24.34 0.97 -33.87
N GLY A 23 23.19 0.53 -34.37
CA GLY A 23 21.93 1.07 -33.89
C GLY A 23 21.94 0.93 -32.37
N TYR A 24 21.95 2.06 -31.66
CA TYR A 24 21.45 2.07 -30.30
C TYR A 24 19.95 1.80 -30.45
N ALA A 25 19.59 0.53 -30.34
CA ALA A 25 18.24 0.14 -30.01
C ALA A 25 17.83 1.02 -28.84
N ALA A 26 16.77 1.81 -29.03
CA ALA A 26 16.04 2.41 -27.93
C ALA A 26 15.46 1.23 -27.13
N ASP A 27 16.26 0.72 -26.20
CA ASP A 27 15.80 -0.28 -25.25
C ASP A 27 14.92 0.43 -24.22
N HIS A 28 13.82 -0.26 -23.95
CA HIS A 28 12.66 0.19 -23.24
C HIS A 28 12.99 0.63 -21.81
N SER A 29 12.61 1.86 -21.47
CA SER A 29 12.01 2.07 -20.14
C SER A 29 10.52 2.26 -20.35
N GLU A 30 9.85 1.14 -20.59
CA GLU A 30 8.44 0.99 -20.21
C GLU A 30 8.33 1.43 -18.76
N HIS A 31 7.92 2.68 -18.56
CA HIS A 31 7.29 3.10 -17.32
C HIS A 31 5.96 2.36 -17.27
N SER A 32 6.05 1.07 -16.95
CA SER A 32 4.94 0.26 -16.51
C SER A 32 4.49 0.89 -15.21
N GLU A 33 3.53 1.81 -15.30
CA GLU A 33 2.70 2.13 -14.15
C GLU A 33 2.21 0.79 -13.60
N PRO A 34 2.51 0.46 -12.33
CA PRO A 34 2.06 -0.79 -11.76
C PRO A 34 0.54 -0.82 -11.88
N ASP A 35 0.05 -1.77 -12.67
CA ASP A 35 -1.36 -2.04 -12.89
C ASP A 35 -2.07 -2.23 -11.53
N GLU A 36 -2.58 -1.12 -11.00
CA GLU A 36 -3.23 -0.99 -9.69
C GLU A 36 -4.52 -1.84 -9.61
N SER A 37 -4.95 -2.41 -10.75
CA SER A 37 -6.18 -3.18 -10.87
C SER A 37 -5.99 -4.67 -10.54
N LYS A 38 -4.81 -5.25 -10.76
CA LYS A 38 -4.56 -6.68 -10.44
C LYS A 38 -4.41 -6.94 -8.94
N HIS A 39 -3.88 -5.97 -8.19
CA HIS A 39 -3.60 -6.14 -6.76
C HIS A 39 -4.85 -6.28 -5.88
N LYS A 40 -6.04 -5.90 -6.38
CA LYS A 40 -7.29 -5.89 -5.60
C LYS A 40 -7.97 -7.25 -5.56
N ASN A 41 -7.71 -8.13 -6.54
CA ASN A 41 -8.43 -9.40 -6.68
C ASN A 41 -7.83 -10.54 -5.83
N ASP A 42 -6.51 -10.55 -5.63
CA ASP A 42 -5.81 -11.59 -4.87
C ASP A 42 -6.01 -11.51 -3.35
N ILE A 43 -6.41 -10.34 -2.84
CA ILE A 43 -6.67 -10.12 -1.40
C ILE A 43 -7.87 -10.98 -0.94
N ASN A 44 -8.81 -11.31 -1.83
CA ASN A 44 -10.04 -12.05 -1.47
C ASN A 44 -9.81 -13.50 -1.04
N ARG A 45 -8.61 -14.06 -1.20
CA ARG A 45 -8.24 -15.42 -0.74
C ARG A 45 -7.50 -15.44 0.62
N GLY A 46 -7.44 -14.31 1.31
CA GLY A 46 -6.72 -14.19 2.60
C GLY A 46 -7.58 -14.47 3.84
N LEU A 47 -6.94 -14.36 5.01
CA LEU A 47 -7.56 -14.46 6.32
C LEU A 47 -8.38 -13.20 6.62
N ALA A 48 -9.71 -13.33 6.71
CA ALA A 48 -10.58 -12.19 7.00
C ALA A 48 -10.80 -12.01 8.51
N ALA A 49 -10.61 -10.81 9.04
CA ALA A 49 -10.80 -10.50 10.46
C ALA A 49 -11.56 -9.17 10.66
N ASN A 50 -12.17 -9.00 11.84
CA ASN A 50 -12.88 -7.78 12.21
C ASN A 50 -11.98 -6.87 13.04
N PHE A 51 -11.97 -5.58 12.71
CA PHE A 51 -11.15 -4.58 13.38
C PHE A 51 -12.00 -3.47 13.99
N PHE A 52 -11.83 -3.20 15.27
CA PHE A 52 -12.46 -2.10 16.01
C PHE A 52 -11.48 -0.95 16.20
N ILE A 53 -11.97 0.26 16.39
CA ILE A 53 -11.15 1.43 16.70
C ILE A 53 -11.03 1.55 18.22
N ASN A 54 -9.81 1.66 18.73
CA ASN A 54 -9.53 1.79 20.15
C ASN A 54 -10.28 2.98 20.78
N GLY A 55 -11.19 2.69 21.71
CA GLY A 55 -12.01 3.69 22.38
C GLY A 55 -13.18 4.26 21.58
N ASP A 56 -13.48 3.72 20.41
CA ASP A 56 -14.66 4.13 19.63
C ASP A 56 -15.79 3.11 19.82
N VAL A 57 -16.74 3.47 20.68
CA VAL A 57 -17.91 2.64 20.98
C VAL A 57 -19.00 2.71 19.90
N PHE A 58 -18.92 3.69 19.00
CA PHE A 58 -19.91 3.90 17.94
C PHE A 58 -19.50 3.21 16.64
N PHE A 59 -18.27 2.70 16.56
CA PHE A 59 -17.75 2.01 15.38
C PHE A 59 -17.99 0.50 15.47
N THR A 60 -18.84 -0.03 14.59
CA THR A 60 -19.32 -1.44 14.58
C THR A 60 -18.29 -2.48 14.09
N SER A 61 -17.00 -2.13 14.03
CA SER A 61 -15.92 -2.87 13.38
C SER A 61 -15.92 -2.82 11.84
N LYS A 62 -14.75 -3.08 11.24
CA LYS A 62 -14.57 -3.25 9.79
C LYS A 62 -13.92 -4.59 9.50
N ARG A 63 -14.53 -5.37 8.61
CA ARG A 63 -13.95 -6.63 8.12
C ARG A 63 -12.87 -6.32 7.09
N VAL A 64 -11.65 -6.78 7.35
CA VAL A 64 -10.49 -6.59 6.46
C VAL A 64 -9.80 -7.94 6.24
N VAL A 65 -9.34 -8.18 5.01
CA VAL A 65 -8.69 -9.42 4.63
C VAL A 65 -7.17 -9.23 4.64
N TYR A 66 -6.47 -10.12 5.33
CA TYR A 66 -5.02 -10.25 5.35
C TYR A 66 -4.59 -11.38 4.40
N ASN A 67 -3.80 -11.07 3.37
CA ASN A 67 -3.19 -12.09 2.53
C ASN A 67 -1.68 -12.21 2.84
N PRO A 68 -1.22 -13.34 3.40
CA PRO A 68 0.20 -13.57 3.72
C PRO A 68 1.15 -13.45 2.53
N LYS A 69 0.65 -13.62 1.30
CA LYS A 69 1.45 -13.46 0.08
C LYS A 69 1.81 -11.99 -0.20
N HIS A 70 0.94 -11.05 0.19
CA HIS A 70 1.12 -9.62 -0.07
C HIS A 70 1.77 -8.89 1.11
N PHE A 71 1.52 -9.35 2.33
CA PHE A 71 1.98 -8.70 3.55
C PHE A 71 2.95 -9.61 4.31
N LYS A 72 4.24 -9.33 4.15
CA LYS A 72 5.33 -10.00 4.90
C LYS A 72 5.67 -9.30 6.21
N ASP A 73 5.46 -7.98 6.26
CA ASP A 73 5.84 -7.14 7.39
C ASP A 73 4.62 -6.55 8.09
N MET A 74 4.70 -6.48 9.42
CA MET A 74 3.65 -5.88 10.24
C MET A 74 3.38 -4.43 9.84
N SER A 75 4.42 -3.63 9.60
CA SER A 75 4.30 -2.21 9.22
C SER A 75 3.47 -2.01 7.96
N HIS A 76 3.74 -2.79 6.90
CA HIS A 76 2.97 -2.71 5.65
C HIS A 76 1.49 -3.07 5.86
N TYR A 77 1.20 -4.05 6.71
CA TYR A 77 -0.18 -4.38 7.04
C TYR A 77 -0.86 -3.30 7.88
N LEU A 78 -0.14 -2.60 8.76
CA LEU A 78 -0.67 -1.47 9.54
C LEU A 78 -1.03 -0.28 8.65
N ASP A 79 -0.21 0.03 7.65
CA ASP A 79 -0.50 1.09 6.68
C ASP A 79 -1.71 0.69 5.82
N TYR A 80 -1.77 -0.56 5.36
CA TYR A 80 -2.96 -1.09 4.69
C TYR A 80 -4.22 -0.99 5.57
N LEU A 81 -4.13 -1.34 6.86
CA LEU A 81 -5.25 -1.17 7.79
C LEU A 81 -5.63 0.30 7.99
N THR A 82 -4.67 1.23 7.92
CA THR A 82 -4.93 2.67 7.96
C THR A 82 -5.80 3.09 6.78
N ASP A 83 -5.44 2.69 5.57
CA ASP A 83 -6.21 3.01 4.36
C ASP A 83 -7.58 2.34 4.36
N ARG A 84 -7.65 1.09 4.85
CA ARG A 84 -8.91 0.35 4.92
C ARG A 84 -9.82 0.90 5.99
N ILE A 85 -9.36 1.17 7.20
CA ILE A 85 -10.22 1.56 8.32
C ILE A 85 -10.45 3.08 8.36
N ALA A 86 -9.47 3.87 7.94
CA ALA A 86 -9.46 5.33 8.00
C ALA A 86 -9.91 5.89 9.37
N PRO A 87 -9.28 5.49 10.48
CA PRO A 87 -9.72 5.91 11.80
C PRO A 87 -9.44 7.39 12.05
N ARG A 88 -10.28 8.04 12.87
CA ARG A 88 -10.19 9.48 13.17
C ARG A 88 -8.88 9.90 13.83
N PHE A 89 -8.21 8.97 14.51
CA PHE A 89 -6.91 9.20 15.15
C PHE A 89 -5.74 9.22 14.15
N GLY A 90 -5.98 8.97 12.86
CA GLY A 90 -4.97 8.92 11.82
C GLY A 90 -4.40 7.52 11.63
N ALA A 91 -3.09 7.39 11.63
CA ALA A 91 -2.45 6.14 11.22
C ALA A 91 -2.51 5.06 12.30
N VAL A 92 -2.82 3.82 11.90
CA VAL A 92 -2.75 2.65 12.79
C VAL A 92 -1.29 2.33 13.07
N ARG A 93 -0.94 2.14 14.35
CA ARG A 93 0.43 1.82 14.80
C ARG A 93 0.49 0.51 15.58
N LYS A 94 -0.63 0.06 16.15
CA LYS A 94 -0.74 -1.15 16.98
C LYS A 94 -2.05 -1.89 16.72
N ILE A 95 -2.00 -3.20 16.88
CA ILE A 95 -3.18 -4.08 16.91
C ILE A 95 -3.19 -4.79 18.27
N HIS A 96 -4.35 -4.82 18.91
CA HIS A 96 -4.57 -5.45 20.20
C HIS A 96 -5.68 -6.49 20.14
N THR A 97 -5.66 -7.47 21.03
CA THR A 97 -6.82 -8.34 21.27
C THR A 97 -7.88 -7.58 22.06
N PRO A 98 -9.18 -7.73 21.74
CA PRO A 98 -10.24 -6.96 22.37
C PRO A 98 -10.44 -7.30 23.86
N LYS A 99 -10.20 -8.55 24.26
CA LYS A 99 -10.47 -9.02 25.64
C LYS A 99 -9.36 -8.66 26.65
N TYR A 100 -8.10 -8.78 26.25
CA TYR A 100 -6.95 -8.64 27.16
C TYR A 100 -5.98 -7.51 26.75
N GLY A 101 -6.24 -6.83 25.64
CA GLY A 101 -5.35 -5.77 25.14
C GLY A 101 -3.97 -6.28 24.71
N HIS A 102 -3.80 -7.59 24.50
CA HIS A 102 -2.52 -8.17 24.10
C HIS A 102 -2.11 -7.62 22.75
N ARG A 103 -0.92 -7.04 22.66
CA ARG A 103 -0.39 -6.47 21.42
C ARG A 103 0.02 -7.61 20.48
N ILE A 104 -0.58 -7.63 19.30
CA ILE A 104 -0.14 -8.48 18.20
C ILE A 104 1.15 -7.88 17.61
N SER A 105 2.24 -8.65 17.65
CA SER A 105 3.53 -8.20 17.14
C SER A 105 3.84 -8.82 15.79
N GLU A 106 3.28 -10.00 15.51
CA GLU A 106 3.49 -10.73 14.27
C GLU A 106 2.17 -11.02 13.52
N LEU A 107 2.23 -10.97 12.19
CA LEU A 107 1.07 -11.24 11.32
C LEU A 107 0.55 -12.68 11.47
N LYS A 108 1.40 -13.63 11.84
CA LYS A 108 1.04 -15.04 12.07
C LYS A 108 0.08 -15.24 13.25
N GLU A 109 0.00 -14.27 14.15
CA GLU A 109 -0.94 -14.31 15.29
C GLU A 109 -2.36 -13.90 14.89
N LEU A 110 -2.54 -13.33 13.69
CA LEU A 110 -3.85 -13.01 13.14
C LEU A 110 -4.58 -14.29 12.74
N LYS A 111 -5.81 -14.43 13.21
CA LYS A 111 -6.67 -15.59 12.97
C LYS A 111 -7.85 -15.17 12.12
N GLU A 112 -8.29 -16.10 11.29
CA GLU A 112 -9.51 -15.94 10.50
C GLU A 112 -10.73 -15.79 11.41
N ASN A 113 -11.65 -14.93 11.01
CA ASN A 113 -12.91 -14.61 11.68
C ASN A 113 -12.74 -14.17 13.15
N ALA A 114 -11.54 -13.75 13.54
CA ALA A 114 -11.27 -13.19 14.85
C ALA A 114 -11.51 -11.67 14.87
N SER A 115 -11.52 -11.12 16.09
CA SER A 115 -11.73 -9.70 16.35
C SER A 115 -10.47 -9.07 16.96
N TYR A 116 -10.13 -7.86 16.51
CA TYR A 116 -8.95 -7.11 16.91
C TYR A 116 -9.28 -5.63 17.09
N VAL A 117 -8.45 -4.91 17.85
CA VAL A 117 -8.58 -3.48 18.09
C VAL A 117 -7.37 -2.77 17.49
N VAL A 118 -7.60 -1.83 16.58
CA VAL A 118 -6.56 -0.95 16.03
C VAL A 118 -6.40 0.29 16.90
N ALA A 119 -5.14 0.68 17.12
CA ALA A 119 -4.79 1.86 17.88
C ALA A 119 -3.66 2.64 17.17
N GLY A 120 -3.68 3.95 17.34
CA GLY A 120 -2.56 4.84 17.01
C GLY A 120 -1.49 4.79 18.10
N ASN A 121 -0.95 5.95 18.47
CA ASN A 121 0.02 6.04 19.56
C ASN A 121 -0.62 6.01 20.95
N GLU A 122 -1.95 6.09 21.06
CA GLU A 122 -2.64 6.09 22.34
C GLU A 122 -2.53 4.75 23.10
N ARG A 123 -2.87 4.78 24.38
CA ARG A 123 -2.96 3.59 25.23
C ARG A 123 -4.21 2.78 24.86
N PHE A 124 -4.12 1.46 24.99
CA PHE A 124 -5.28 0.59 24.83
C PHE A 124 -6.36 0.96 25.87
N LYS A 125 -7.60 1.10 25.40
CA LYS A 125 -8.76 1.32 26.26
C LYS A 125 -9.59 0.06 26.27
N THR A 126 -9.93 -0.42 27.46
CA THR A 126 -10.77 -1.61 27.62
C THR A 126 -12.24 -1.22 27.45
N TYR A 127 -12.86 -1.72 26.39
CA TYR A 127 -14.31 -1.60 26.14
C TYR A 127 -14.86 -2.97 25.77
N PRO A 128 -16.18 -3.20 25.91
CA PRO A 128 -16.83 -4.44 25.49
C PRO A 128 -16.96 -4.50 23.95
N TYR A 129 -15.86 -4.36 23.21
CA TYR A 129 -15.82 -4.19 21.75
C TYR A 129 -16.66 -5.23 21.00
N VAL A 130 -16.62 -6.48 21.45
CA VAL A 130 -17.34 -7.59 20.79
C VAL A 130 -18.83 -7.61 21.18
N ASP A 131 -19.16 -7.22 22.41
CA ASP A 131 -20.53 -7.24 22.92
C ASP A 131 -21.34 -6.06 22.36
N VAL A 132 -20.70 -4.94 21.96
CA VAL A 132 -21.38 -3.82 21.29
C VAL A 132 -21.99 -4.25 19.95
N ILE A 133 -21.40 -5.23 19.26
CA ILE A 133 -21.93 -5.76 18.00
C ILE A 133 -23.26 -6.51 18.22
N VAL A 134 -23.38 -7.22 19.34
CA VAL A 134 -24.60 -7.99 19.67
C VAL A 134 -25.75 -7.04 20.04
N CYS A 135 -25.46 -5.94 20.73
CA CYS A 135 -26.48 -4.96 21.13
C CYS A 135 -26.97 -4.09 19.96
N LEU A 136 -26.11 -3.71 19.01
CA LEU A 136 -26.50 -2.88 17.85
C LEU A 136 -27.38 -3.62 16.84
N GLY A 137 -27.41 -4.96 16.87
CA GLY A 137 -28.29 -5.78 16.03
C GLY A 137 -29.62 -6.19 16.68
N ILE A 138 -29.75 -6.05 18.00
CA ILE A 138 -30.94 -6.52 18.76
C ILE A 138 -31.83 -5.35 19.24
N ILE A 139 -31.31 -4.12 19.34
CA ILE A 139 -32.04 -2.98 19.96
C ILE A 139 -32.79 -2.08 18.95
N CYS A 140 -32.83 -2.43 17.66
CA CYS A 140 -33.46 -1.60 16.63
C CYS A 140 -34.91 -2.01 16.24
N MET A 141 -35.69 -2.58 17.15
CA MET A 141 -37.13 -2.85 16.94
C MET A 141 -38.02 -2.06 17.89
#